data_AF-A0A7J5Z3M3-F1
#
_entry.id   AF-A0A7J5Z3M3-F1
#
_cell.length_a   1.000
_cell.length_b   1.000
_cell.length_c   1.000
_cell.angle_alpha   90.00
_cell.angle_beta   90.00
_cell.angle_gamma   90.00
#
_symmetry.space_group_name_H-M   'P 1'
#
loop_
_entity.id
_entity.type
_entity.pdbx_description
1 polymer ?
#
loop_
_entity_poly.entity_id
_entity_poly.type
_entity_poly.pdbx_seq_one_letter_code
_entity_poly.pdbx_strand_id
1 'polypeptide(L)'
;DSPEEREVCPATAGGERPVPGVQEETTYYGEIGIGTPPQVFKVLFDTGSSDFWVPSTSCNSSACGNHVMFSRSASSTFEAGTNTYRISYVSGYSSGTTGYDIVKVGDLYVDHQIVGLADEEADFLDSVPWDGILGLAFPGLSHEGGTPIFYNMWNQGNIPQNMFSMYLSSITINGNTVACSGGCEAVVDSGTSYIIGPSKDINNINGWLGASTDQFGEASVSCRNTNSLPEIMFNINGYNFALPPSAYVIQSSSGCSTGFGAGTWILGEVFMRQYYTAFDIGNNRVGFAQSV
;
A
#
# COMPACT_ATOMS: atom_id res chain seq x y z
N ASP A 1 -22.39 -28.93 19.88
CA ASP A 1 -21.09 -28.25 20.01
C ASP A 1 -20.87 -27.35 18.82
N SER A 2 -21.05 -26.05 19.07
CA SER A 2 -20.86 -24.95 18.12
C SER A 2 -19.37 -24.73 17.84
N PRO A 3 -18.95 -24.44 16.60
CA PRO A 3 -17.61 -23.94 16.34
C PRO A 3 -17.53 -22.49 16.81
N GLU A 4 -16.52 -22.21 17.65
CA GLU A 4 -16.15 -20.88 18.12
C GLU A 4 -15.96 -19.93 16.93
N GLU A 5 -16.62 -18.78 17.01
CA GLU A 5 -16.39 -17.63 16.15
C GLU A 5 -14.92 -17.21 16.27
N ARG A 6 -14.14 -17.43 15.21
CA ARG A 6 -12.78 -16.91 15.11
C ARG A 6 -12.87 -15.40 14.91
N GLU A 7 -12.40 -14.67 15.91
CA GLU A 7 -12.36 -13.21 15.91
C GLU A 7 -11.50 -12.73 14.73
N VAL A 8 -12.16 -12.08 13.78
CA VAL A 8 -11.59 -11.49 12.56
C VAL A 8 -10.81 -10.24 12.96
N CYS A 9 -9.56 -10.06 12.51
CA CYS A 9 -8.92 -8.73 12.56
C CYS A 9 -9.74 -7.76 11.70
N PRO A 10 -10.48 -6.80 12.29
CA PRO A 10 -11.25 -5.87 11.51
C PRO A 10 -10.31 -4.77 11.02
N ALA A 11 -10.14 -4.65 9.71
CA ALA A 11 -9.61 -3.40 9.17
C ALA A 11 -10.67 -2.31 9.40
N THR A 12 -10.45 -1.44 10.38
CA THR A 12 -11.37 -0.35 10.69
C THR A 12 -11.09 0.86 9.81
N ALA A 13 -12.03 1.19 8.91
CA ALA A 13 -12.10 2.54 8.36
C ALA A 13 -12.57 3.49 9.48
N GLY A 14 -11.63 4.16 10.14
CA GLY A 14 -11.95 5.20 11.13
C GLY A 14 -12.23 6.52 10.42
N GLY A 15 -13.49 6.96 10.40
CA GLY A 15 -13.88 8.30 9.95
C GLY A 15 -15.16 8.76 10.65
N GLU A 16 -15.09 9.87 11.39
CA GLU A 16 -16.29 10.56 11.87
C GLU A 16 -17.04 11.23 10.69
N ARG A 17 -18.31 11.61 10.92
CA ARG A 17 -19.20 12.17 9.89
C ARG A 17 -18.52 13.31 9.10
N PRO A 18 -18.54 13.30 7.75
CA PRO A 18 -17.85 14.31 6.96
C PRO A 18 -18.43 15.72 7.19
N VAL A 19 -17.55 16.68 7.46
CA VAL A 19 -17.85 18.11 7.35
C VAL A 19 -17.78 18.49 5.87
N PRO A 20 -18.81 19.12 5.26
CA PRO A 20 -18.78 19.47 3.84
C PRO A 20 -17.66 20.47 3.54
N GLY A 21 -16.70 20.09 2.68
CA GLY A 21 -15.69 21.00 2.11
C GLY A 21 -14.24 20.76 2.51
N VAL A 22 -13.94 19.70 3.27
CA VAL A 22 -12.57 19.24 3.54
C VAL A 22 -12.40 17.86 2.92
N GLN A 23 -11.45 17.70 1.99
CA GLN A 23 -11.01 16.37 1.55
C GLN A 23 -10.19 15.78 2.70
N GLU A 24 -10.78 14.90 3.50
CA GLU A 24 -10.00 14.06 4.41
C GLU A 24 -9.24 13.04 3.55
N GLU A 25 -7.90 13.03 3.64
CA GLU A 25 -7.08 12.03 2.96
C GLU A 25 -7.30 10.68 3.67
N THR A 26 -8.23 9.88 3.14
CA THR A 26 -8.56 8.56 3.68
C THR A 26 -7.31 7.67 3.62
N THR A 27 -6.66 7.47 4.76
CA THR A 27 -5.44 6.66 4.85
C THR A 27 -5.76 5.28 5.43
N TYR A 28 -5.31 4.22 4.76
CA TYR A 28 -5.61 2.84 5.13
C TYR A 28 -4.44 2.18 5.85
N TYR A 29 -4.74 1.62 7.02
CA TYR A 29 -3.80 0.96 7.92
C TYR A 29 -4.45 -0.29 8.51
N GLY A 30 -3.65 -1.20 9.06
CA GLY A 30 -4.15 -2.35 9.80
C GLY A 30 -3.31 -2.64 11.03
N GLU A 31 -3.78 -3.57 11.85
CA GLU A 31 -3.13 -3.89 13.11
C GLU A 31 -2.08 -4.99 12.96
N ILE A 32 -0.94 -4.77 13.61
CA ILE A 32 0.13 -5.77 13.80
C ILE A 32 0.47 -5.86 15.28
N GLY A 33 1.10 -6.96 15.69
CA GLY A 33 1.67 -7.11 17.03
C GLY A 33 3.19 -7.20 16.97
N ILE A 34 3.89 -6.54 17.89
CA ILE A 34 5.36 -6.63 18.02
C ILE A 34 5.71 -7.11 19.42
N GLY A 35 6.53 -8.14 19.51
CA GLY A 35 7.08 -8.63 20.77
C GLY A 35 6.23 -9.63 21.53
N THR A 36 6.73 -9.99 22.73
CA THR A 36 6.12 -10.98 23.61
C THR A 36 5.98 -10.43 25.05
N PRO A 37 4.74 -10.21 25.55
CA PRO A 37 3.47 -10.29 24.82
C PRO A 37 3.38 -9.23 23.70
N PRO A 38 2.55 -9.45 22.67
CA PRO A 38 2.43 -8.51 21.56
C PRO A 38 1.95 -7.12 22.00
N GLN A 39 2.72 -6.10 21.62
CA GLN A 39 2.31 -4.68 21.65
C GLN A 39 1.67 -4.38 20.29
N VAL A 40 0.43 -3.86 20.29
CA VAL A 40 -0.37 -3.71 19.06
C VAL A 40 -0.19 -2.31 18.47
N PHE A 41 0.05 -2.25 17.16
CA PHE A 41 0.24 -1.00 16.41
C PHE A 41 -0.63 -1.00 15.17
N LYS A 42 -1.10 0.18 14.80
CA LYS A 42 -1.69 0.45 13.50
C LYS A 42 -0.58 0.84 12.53
N VAL A 43 -0.40 0.09 11.45
CA VAL A 43 0.61 0.39 10.45
C VAL A 43 0.01 0.60 9.08
N LEU A 44 0.56 1.58 8.36
CA LEU A 44 0.33 1.75 6.94
C LEU A 44 1.14 0.68 6.19
N PHE A 45 0.45 -0.14 5.41
CA PHE A 45 1.09 -1.13 4.53
C PHE A 45 1.58 -0.41 3.28
N ASP A 46 2.88 -0.14 3.21
CA ASP A 46 3.48 0.70 2.18
C ASP A 46 4.32 -0.14 1.23
N THR A 47 3.84 -0.40 0.02
CA THR A 47 4.64 -1.07 -1.01
C THR A 47 5.62 -0.11 -1.71
N GLY A 48 5.64 1.18 -1.36
CA GLY A 48 6.61 2.17 -1.84
C GLY A 48 7.88 2.30 -1.01
N SER A 49 7.94 1.63 0.13
CA SER A 49 9.13 1.52 0.96
C SER A 49 9.34 0.08 1.44
N SER A 50 10.54 -0.23 1.92
CA SER A 50 10.90 -1.59 2.36
C SER A 50 11.18 -1.68 3.85
N ASP A 51 11.27 -0.53 4.51
CA ASP A 51 11.60 -0.43 5.92
C ASP A 51 10.32 -0.54 6.76
N PHE A 52 10.45 -1.17 7.93
CA PHE A 52 9.33 -1.35 8.85
C PHE A 52 9.69 -0.63 10.15
N TRP A 53 8.94 0.41 10.49
CA TRP A 53 9.20 1.19 11.70
C TRP A 53 7.93 1.54 12.47
N VAL A 54 8.10 1.70 13.78
CA VAL A 54 7.08 2.22 14.71
C VAL A 54 7.74 3.21 15.69
N PRO A 55 6.98 4.17 16.24
CA PRO A 55 7.48 5.06 17.27
C PRO A 55 7.87 4.25 18.52
N SER A 56 8.95 4.64 19.18
CA SER A 56 9.43 3.99 20.39
C SER A 56 9.21 4.86 21.61
N THR A 57 9.23 4.28 22.82
CA THR A 57 9.17 5.06 24.07
C THR A 57 10.38 5.98 24.29
N SER A 58 11.39 5.92 23.41
CA SER A 58 12.52 6.84 23.38
C SER A 58 12.29 8.05 22.47
N CYS A 59 11.17 8.08 21.73
CA CYS A 59 10.83 9.20 20.86
C CYS A 59 10.50 10.46 21.64
N ASN A 60 11.08 11.59 21.23
CA ASN A 60 10.87 12.89 21.87
C ASN A 60 10.13 13.91 20.99
N SER A 61 9.86 13.58 19.73
CA SER A 61 9.03 14.43 18.85
C SER A 61 7.60 14.51 19.38
N SER A 62 6.93 15.66 19.17
CA SER A 62 5.53 15.82 19.56
C SER A 62 4.61 14.81 18.87
N ALA A 63 4.90 14.47 17.61
CA ALA A 63 4.14 13.52 16.81
C ALA A 63 3.98 12.16 17.52
N CYS A 64 5.05 11.64 18.14
CA CYS A 64 5.01 10.37 18.85
C CYS A 64 4.04 10.37 20.05
N GLY A 65 3.74 11.53 20.63
CA GLY A 65 2.91 11.65 21.82
C GLY A 65 1.44 11.24 21.61
N ASN A 66 0.95 11.29 20.37
CA ASN A 66 -0.41 10.89 20.01
C ASN A 66 -0.51 9.43 19.50
N HIS A 67 0.62 8.73 19.39
CA HIS A 67 0.71 7.36 18.85
C HIS A 67 1.01 6.32 19.92
N VAL A 68 0.72 5.06 19.59
CA VAL A 68 1.19 3.92 20.40
C VAL A 68 2.70 3.79 20.22
N MET A 69 3.44 3.83 21.33
CA MET A 69 4.90 3.72 21.32
C MET A 69 5.39 2.34 21.79
N PHE A 70 6.35 1.77 21.06
CA PHE A 70 6.98 0.50 21.40
C PHE A 70 7.90 0.61 22.61
N SER A 71 7.61 -0.21 23.62
CA SER A 71 8.42 -0.38 24.82
C SER A 71 9.32 -1.60 24.70
N ARG A 72 10.62 -1.36 24.53
CA ARG A 72 11.66 -2.41 24.45
C ARG A 72 11.64 -3.33 25.68
N SER A 73 11.45 -2.77 26.88
CA SER A 73 11.47 -3.53 28.14
C SER A 73 10.19 -4.33 28.40
N ALA A 74 9.12 -4.09 27.64
CA ALA A 74 7.86 -4.82 27.77
C ALA A 74 7.83 -6.11 26.92
N SER A 75 8.80 -6.31 26.01
CA SER A 75 8.92 -7.52 25.19
C SER A 75 10.05 -8.41 25.70
N SER A 76 9.75 -9.68 25.99
CA SER A 76 10.76 -10.68 26.37
C SER A 76 11.55 -11.24 25.19
N THR A 77 11.11 -10.99 23.95
CA THR A 77 11.73 -11.47 22.71
C THR A 77 12.49 -10.38 21.97
N PHE A 78 12.50 -9.15 22.51
CA PHE A 78 13.21 -8.03 21.92
C PHE A 78 14.73 -8.22 21.98
N GLU A 79 15.37 -8.06 20.82
CA GLU A 79 16.82 -8.02 20.67
C GLU A 79 17.24 -6.65 20.10
N ALA A 80 18.12 -5.95 20.80
CA ALA A 80 18.59 -4.66 20.33
C ALA A 80 19.47 -4.81 19.08
N GLY A 81 19.17 -4.03 18.04
CA GLY A 81 20.01 -3.91 16.86
C GLY A 81 21.20 -2.99 17.12
N THR A 82 22.18 -3.01 16.22
CA THR A 82 23.40 -2.18 16.31
C THR A 82 23.36 -0.95 15.41
N ASN A 83 22.38 -0.88 14.50
CA ASN A 83 22.33 0.15 13.47
C ASN A 83 21.34 1.24 13.85
N THR A 84 21.61 2.45 13.40
CA THR A 84 20.62 3.51 13.30
C THR A 84 20.01 3.54 11.91
N TYR A 85 18.82 4.10 11.79
CA TYR A 85 18.15 4.31 10.51
C TYR A 85 17.67 5.76 10.40
N ARG A 86 17.55 6.23 9.16
CA ARG A 86 16.87 7.49 8.83
C ARG A 86 16.21 7.33 7.48
N ILE A 87 14.88 7.44 7.47
CA ILE A 87 14.06 7.38 6.26
C ILE A 87 13.54 8.78 6.00
N SER A 88 13.68 9.24 4.76
CA SER A 88 13.16 10.53 4.30
C SER A 88 12.08 10.28 3.25
N TYR A 89 10.85 10.66 3.57
CA TYR A 89 9.71 10.70 2.67
C TYR A 89 9.57 12.09 2.03
N VAL A 90 8.73 12.22 1.00
CA VAL A 90 8.46 13.51 0.33
C VAL A 90 7.90 14.56 1.31
N SER A 91 7.12 14.12 2.29
CA SER A 91 6.44 14.97 3.28
C SER A 91 7.08 14.99 4.68
N GLY A 92 8.10 14.17 4.96
CA GLY A 92 8.81 14.19 6.24
C GLY A 92 9.78 13.03 6.45
N TYR A 93 10.02 12.63 7.70
CA TYR A 93 11.06 11.67 8.03
C TYR A 93 10.73 10.88 9.31
N SER A 94 11.37 9.72 9.44
CA SER A 94 11.47 8.95 10.68
C SER A 94 12.93 8.54 10.88
N SER A 95 13.44 8.65 12.09
CA SER A 95 14.81 8.21 12.40
C SER A 95 14.94 7.71 13.82
N GLY A 96 15.87 6.78 14.02
CA GLY A 96 16.14 6.21 15.33
C GLY A 96 17.08 5.02 15.25
N THR A 97 16.79 4.01 16.06
CA THR A 97 17.59 2.79 16.20
C THR A 97 16.85 1.58 15.63
N THR A 98 17.58 0.54 15.25
CA THR A 98 16.98 -0.73 14.81
C THR A 98 16.91 -1.72 15.98
N GLY A 99 15.94 -2.62 15.92
CA GLY A 99 15.80 -3.77 16.80
C GLY A 99 15.30 -4.98 16.03
N TYR A 100 15.31 -6.15 16.67
CA TYR A 100 14.69 -7.36 16.18
C TYR A 100 13.67 -7.84 17.19
N ASP A 101 12.52 -8.29 16.70
CA ASP A 101 11.52 -8.94 17.54
C ASP A 101 10.64 -9.88 16.71
N ILE A 102 9.72 -10.59 17.38
CA ILE A 102 8.66 -11.34 16.71
C ILE A 102 7.57 -10.34 16.27
N VAL A 103 7.18 -10.41 15.00
CA VAL A 103 6.10 -9.59 14.45
C VAL A 103 4.93 -10.48 14.06
N LYS A 104 3.75 -10.18 14.61
CA LYS A 104 2.48 -10.81 14.26
C LYS A 104 1.75 -9.98 13.22
N VAL A 105 1.43 -10.59 12.07
CA VAL A 105 0.60 -9.97 11.02
C VAL A 105 -0.54 -10.92 10.66
N GLY A 106 -1.77 -10.55 11.02
CA GLY A 106 -2.89 -11.49 11.00
C GLY A 106 -2.60 -12.71 11.89
N ASP A 107 -2.70 -13.92 11.32
CA ASP A 107 -2.39 -15.18 12.02
C ASP A 107 -0.93 -15.62 11.89
N LEU A 108 -0.10 -14.88 11.14
CA LEU A 108 1.29 -15.23 10.91
C LEU A 108 2.20 -14.58 11.96
N TYR A 109 3.20 -15.35 12.38
CA TYR A 109 4.30 -14.89 13.22
C TYR A 109 5.57 -14.91 12.39
N VAL A 110 6.27 -13.78 12.36
CA VAL A 110 7.55 -13.59 11.67
C VAL A 110 8.61 -13.45 12.75
N ASP A 111 9.46 -14.46 12.88
CA ASP A 111 10.51 -14.46 13.89
C ASP A 111 11.67 -13.54 13.46
N HIS A 112 12.35 -12.95 14.44
CA HIS A 112 13.57 -12.16 14.23
C HIS A 112 13.43 -11.13 13.09
N GLN A 113 12.32 -10.40 13.09
CA GLN A 113 12.04 -9.34 12.11
C GLN A 113 12.70 -8.05 12.57
N ILE A 114 13.45 -7.40 11.66
CA ILE A 114 14.00 -6.07 11.92
C ILE A 114 12.85 -5.05 12.00
N VAL A 115 12.96 -4.13 12.96
CA VAL A 115 12.07 -2.99 13.14
C VAL A 115 12.86 -1.73 13.44
N GLY A 116 12.57 -0.65 12.72
CA GLY A 116 12.97 0.71 13.06
C GLY A 116 12.18 1.21 14.27
N LEU A 117 12.90 1.61 15.31
CA LEU A 117 12.37 2.20 16.53
C LEU A 117 12.62 3.70 16.48
N ALA A 118 11.58 4.46 16.15
CA ALA A 118 11.74 5.89 15.95
C ALA A 118 12.07 6.59 17.26
N ASP A 119 13.06 7.48 17.20
CA ASP A 119 13.45 8.41 18.26
C ASP A 119 13.06 9.87 17.88
N GLU A 120 12.93 10.14 16.58
CA GLU A 120 12.47 11.41 16.01
C GLU A 120 11.56 11.17 14.78
N GLU A 121 10.47 11.91 14.71
CA GLU A 121 9.47 11.91 13.63
C GLU A 121 9.11 13.34 13.20
N ALA A 122 8.65 13.48 11.96
CA ALA A 122 8.18 14.75 11.41
C ALA A 122 6.79 15.16 11.95
N ASP A 123 6.59 16.46 12.20
CA ASP A 123 5.40 17.00 12.87
C ASP A 123 4.05 16.61 12.23
N PHE A 124 3.99 16.43 10.91
CA PHE A 124 2.73 16.09 10.23
C PHE A 124 2.18 14.71 10.62
N LEU A 125 3.03 13.82 11.13
CA LEU A 125 2.63 12.49 11.60
C LEU A 125 1.71 12.60 12.82
N ASP A 126 1.78 13.68 13.60
CA ASP A 126 0.97 13.90 14.81
C ASP A 126 -0.55 13.72 14.65
N SER A 127 -1.07 13.97 13.44
CA SER A 127 -2.49 13.92 13.13
C SER A 127 -2.93 12.70 12.30
N VAL A 128 -2.01 11.77 12.01
CA VAL A 128 -2.35 10.60 11.19
C VAL A 128 -3.04 9.51 12.03
N PRO A 129 -3.93 8.68 11.45
CA PRO A 129 -4.70 7.72 12.22
C PRO A 129 -3.98 6.38 12.49
N TRP A 130 -2.69 6.28 12.16
CA TRP A 130 -1.83 5.10 12.27
C TRP A 130 -0.51 5.45 12.97
N ASP A 131 0.17 4.47 13.54
CA ASP A 131 1.37 4.68 14.36
C ASP A 131 2.67 4.59 13.56
N GLY A 132 2.75 3.68 12.58
CA GLY A 132 4.00 3.44 11.84
C GLY A 132 3.77 2.98 10.40
N ILE A 133 4.87 2.65 9.72
CA ILE A 133 4.84 2.18 8.33
C ILE A 133 5.48 0.80 8.26
N LEU A 134 4.82 -0.13 7.57
CA LEU A 134 5.33 -1.46 7.26
C LEU A 134 5.58 -1.55 5.75
N GLY A 135 6.85 -1.41 5.39
CA GLY A 135 7.33 -1.51 4.02
C GLY A 135 7.16 -2.90 3.42
N LEU A 136 6.62 -2.96 2.20
CA LEU A 136 6.37 -4.18 1.43
C LEU A 136 7.19 -4.26 0.13
N ALA A 137 8.03 -3.26 -0.15
CA ALA A 137 8.84 -3.20 -1.36
C ALA A 137 10.09 -4.11 -1.31
N PHE A 138 10.87 -4.10 -2.40
CA PHE A 138 12.04 -4.96 -2.56
C PHE A 138 13.20 -4.60 -1.61
N PRO A 139 14.10 -5.53 -1.20
CA PRO A 139 15.13 -5.30 -0.19
C PRO A 139 16.16 -4.24 -0.61
N GLY A 140 16.32 -4.01 -1.92
CA GLY A 140 17.20 -2.97 -2.44
C GLY A 140 16.80 -1.53 -2.09
N LEU A 141 15.60 -1.33 -1.54
CA LEU A 141 15.11 -0.02 -1.07
C LEU A 141 15.13 0.12 0.46
N SER A 142 15.63 -0.88 1.21
CA SER A 142 15.72 -0.78 2.67
C SER A 142 16.91 0.08 3.09
N HIS A 143 16.64 1.06 3.95
CA HIS A 143 17.63 1.89 4.62
C HIS A 143 18.03 1.35 6.00
N GLU A 144 17.25 0.45 6.59
CA GLU A 144 17.55 -0.22 7.87
C GLU A 144 18.64 -1.30 7.75
N GLY A 145 18.89 -1.79 6.52
CA GLY A 145 19.92 -2.79 6.22
C GLY A 145 19.54 -4.22 6.62
N GLY A 146 18.28 -4.46 6.98
CA GLY A 146 17.74 -5.78 7.30
C GLY A 146 16.85 -6.37 6.21
N THR A 147 16.21 -7.50 6.51
CA THR A 147 15.32 -8.19 5.56
C THR A 147 13.90 -7.63 5.69
N PRO A 148 13.28 -7.10 4.61
CA PRO A 148 11.89 -6.67 4.64
C PRO A 148 10.96 -7.80 5.05
N ILE A 149 9.85 -7.47 5.71
CA ILE A 149 9.03 -8.47 6.39
C ILE A 149 8.49 -9.55 5.46
N PHE A 150 8.12 -9.20 4.22
CA PHE A 150 7.62 -10.17 3.25
C PHE A 150 8.69 -11.19 2.81
N TYR A 151 9.94 -10.74 2.70
CA TYR A 151 11.08 -11.61 2.45
C TYR A 151 11.36 -12.52 3.64
N ASN A 152 11.23 -12.00 4.86
CA ASN A 152 11.47 -12.78 6.07
C ASN A 152 10.40 -13.86 6.23
N MET A 153 9.12 -13.52 6.00
CA MET A 153 8.00 -14.48 5.92
C MET A 153 8.27 -15.59 4.89
N TRP A 154 8.77 -15.23 3.71
CA TRP A 154 9.06 -16.21 2.66
C TRP A 154 10.25 -17.11 3.01
N ASN A 155 11.34 -16.53 3.52
CA ASN A 155 12.54 -17.26 3.93
C ASN A 155 12.26 -18.26 5.07
N GLN A 156 11.33 -17.92 5.96
CA GLN A 156 10.87 -18.77 7.05
C GLN A 156 9.79 -19.78 6.61
N GLY A 157 9.33 -19.71 5.36
CA GLY A 157 8.29 -20.60 4.82
C GLY A 157 6.88 -20.31 5.37
N ASN A 158 6.65 -19.14 5.96
CA ASN A 158 5.33 -18.71 6.41
C ASN A 158 4.39 -18.44 5.21
N ILE A 159 4.97 -18.03 4.07
CA ILE A 159 4.24 -17.80 2.81
C ILE A 159 4.90 -18.58 1.66
N PRO A 160 4.11 -19.07 0.68
CA PRO A 160 4.63 -19.89 -0.42
C PRO A 160 5.42 -19.09 -1.45
N GLN A 161 5.18 -17.77 -1.56
CA GLN A 161 5.85 -16.88 -2.50
C GLN A 161 5.99 -15.47 -1.88
N ASN A 162 7.02 -14.75 -2.30
CA ASN A 162 7.33 -13.39 -1.88
C ASN A 162 6.68 -12.31 -2.77
N MET A 163 5.39 -12.48 -3.09
CA MET A 163 4.53 -11.44 -3.65
C MET A 163 3.03 -11.70 -3.34
N PHE A 164 2.21 -10.64 -3.36
CA PHE A 164 0.76 -10.77 -3.55
C PHE A 164 0.43 -10.44 -5.00
N SER A 165 0.29 -11.50 -5.80
CA SER A 165 -0.28 -11.40 -7.14
C SER A 165 -1.76 -11.74 -7.10
N MET A 166 -2.49 -11.15 -8.02
CA MET A 166 -3.89 -11.41 -8.25
C MET A 166 -4.11 -11.67 -9.74
N TYR A 167 -5.07 -12.55 -10.03
CA TYR A 167 -5.45 -12.83 -11.40
C TYR A 167 -6.45 -11.77 -11.89
N LEU A 168 -6.01 -10.99 -12.85
CA LEU A 168 -6.86 -10.08 -13.60
C LEU A 168 -7.37 -10.83 -14.83
N SER A 169 -8.69 -10.95 -14.98
CA SER A 169 -9.30 -11.76 -16.03
C SER A 169 -9.38 -11.04 -17.36
N SER A 170 -9.66 -9.73 -17.34
CA SER A 170 -9.66 -8.86 -18.52
C SER A 170 -9.78 -7.39 -18.13
N ILE A 171 -9.37 -6.51 -19.03
CA ILE A 171 -9.68 -5.07 -18.94
C ILE A 171 -10.55 -4.71 -20.13
N THR A 172 -11.67 -4.03 -19.87
CA THR A 172 -12.64 -3.69 -20.91
C THR A 172 -12.99 -2.21 -20.92
N ILE A 173 -13.27 -1.69 -22.12
CA ILE A 173 -13.78 -0.33 -22.35
C ILE A 173 -14.99 -0.47 -23.26
N ASN A 174 -16.13 0.10 -22.86
CA ASN A 174 -17.41 -0.01 -23.58
C ASN A 174 -17.77 -1.47 -23.95
N GLY A 175 -17.47 -2.42 -23.06
CA GLY A 175 -17.71 -3.86 -23.25
C GLY A 175 -16.71 -4.59 -24.16
N ASN A 176 -15.73 -3.90 -24.74
CA ASN A 176 -14.69 -4.52 -25.57
C ASN A 176 -13.47 -4.85 -24.70
N THR A 177 -12.90 -6.05 -24.84
CA THR A 177 -11.63 -6.39 -24.17
C THR A 177 -10.48 -5.62 -24.84
N VAL A 178 -9.84 -4.73 -24.09
CA VAL A 178 -8.76 -3.86 -24.57
C VAL A 178 -7.39 -4.29 -24.08
N ALA A 179 -7.31 -5.04 -22.98
CA ALA A 179 -6.05 -5.54 -22.46
C ALA A 179 -6.29 -6.81 -21.64
N CYS A 180 -5.22 -7.53 -21.34
CA CYS A 180 -5.27 -8.74 -20.51
C CYS A 180 -6.27 -9.81 -21.06
N SER A 181 -6.28 -10.01 -22.38
CA SER A 181 -7.15 -11.01 -23.01
C SER A 181 -6.70 -12.43 -22.66
N GLY A 182 -7.59 -13.23 -22.06
CA GLY A 182 -7.23 -14.54 -21.50
C GLY A 182 -6.63 -14.47 -20.08
N GLY A 183 -6.62 -13.27 -19.51
CA GLY A 183 -6.14 -12.96 -18.17
C GLY A 183 -4.63 -12.83 -18.05
N CYS A 184 -4.22 -12.25 -16.92
CA CYS A 184 -2.85 -11.87 -16.61
C CYS A 184 -2.70 -11.76 -15.09
N GLU A 185 -1.45 -11.83 -14.63
CA GLU A 185 -1.12 -11.55 -13.23
C GLU A 185 -0.89 -10.06 -13.06
N ALA A 186 -1.43 -9.50 -11.98
CA ALA A 186 -1.20 -8.13 -11.55
C ALA A 186 -0.74 -8.12 -10.08
N VAL A 187 0.04 -7.11 -9.72
CA VAL A 187 0.44 -6.82 -8.33
C VAL A 187 -0.27 -5.56 -7.89
N VAL A 188 -0.66 -5.46 -6.61
CA VAL A 188 -1.16 -4.21 -6.03
C VAL A 188 -0.03 -3.51 -5.30
N ASP A 189 0.19 -2.23 -5.60
CA ASP A 189 1.38 -1.51 -5.17
C ASP A 189 1.09 -0.02 -4.91
N SER A 190 0.86 0.36 -3.66
CA SER A 190 0.78 1.76 -3.20
C SER A 190 2.01 2.61 -3.53
N GLY A 191 3.18 1.99 -3.72
CA GLY A 191 4.43 2.63 -4.12
C GLY A 191 4.51 3.08 -5.57
N THR A 192 3.55 2.67 -6.39
CA THR A 192 3.47 3.02 -7.80
C THR A 192 2.33 4.02 -7.99
N SER A 193 2.63 5.24 -8.46
CA SER A 193 1.61 6.30 -8.65
C SER A 193 0.60 5.99 -9.77
N TYR A 194 1.00 5.17 -10.74
CA TYR A 194 0.25 4.89 -11.97
C TYR A 194 -0.33 3.47 -11.99
N ILE A 195 -1.24 3.18 -12.91
CA ILE A 195 -1.49 1.80 -13.33
C ILE A 195 -0.45 1.44 -14.39
N ILE A 196 0.38 0.45 -14.11
CA ILE A 196 1.42 -0.01 -15.03
C ILE A 196 0.95 -1.26 -15.73
N GLY A 197 1.30 -1.44 -17.01
CA GLY A 197 1.01 -2.66 -17.76
C GLY A 197 1.86 -2.79 -19.02
N PRO A 198 1.79 -3.93 -19.73
CA PRO A 198 2.59 -4.16 -20.93
C PRO A 198 2.39 -3.03 -21.95
N SER A 199 3.47 -2.52 -22.55
CA SER A 199 3.41 -1.34 -23.42
C SER A 199 2.37 -1.46 -24.53
N LYS A 200 2.19 -2.65 -25.09
CA LYS A 200 1.17 -2.93 -26.12
C LYS A 200 -0.25 -2.71 -25.59
N ASP A 201 -0.54 -3.17 -24.39
CA ASP A 201 -1.85 -3.08 -23.75
C ASP A 201 -2.13 -1.63 -23.33
N ILE A 202 -1.14 -0.95 -22.76
CA ILE A 202 -1.25 0.46 -22.36
C ILE A 202 -1.44 1.37 -23.57
N ASN A 203 -0.69 1.14 -24.66
CA ASN A 203 -0.90 1.88 -25.92
C ASN A 203 -2.30 1.62 -26.50
N ASN A 204 -2.83 0.41 -26.36
CA ASN A 204 -4.19 0.12 -26.79
C ASN A 204 -5.22 0.87 -25.94
N ILE A 205 -5.10 0.82 -24.61
CA ILE A 205 -5.94 1.59 -23.67
C ILE A 205 -5.91 3.08 -24.04
N ASN A 206 -4.71 3.66 -24.20
CA ASN A 206 -4.55 5.07 -24.57
C ASN A 206 -5.16 5.40 -25.93
N GLY A 207 -5.10 4.48 -26.90
CA GLY A 207 -5.78 4.61 -28.18
C GLY A 207 -7.30 4.69 -28.04
N TRP A 208 -7.91 3.89 -27.17
CA TRP A 208 -9.35 3.95 -26.86
C TRP A 208 -9.77 5.24 -26.16
N LEU A 209 -8.87 5.83 -25.38
CA LEU A 209 -9.09 7.12 -24.71
C LEU A 209 -8.90 8.33 -25.66
N GLY A 210 -8.41 8.11 -26.87
CA GLY A 210 -8.03 9.18 -27.79
C GLY A 210 -6.84 10.00 -27.29
N ALA A 211 -5.98 9.40 -26.48
CA ALA A 211 -4.80 10.06 -25.93
C ALA A 211 -3.69 10.16 -26.98
N SER A 212 -2.93 11.26 -26.94
CA SER A 212 -1.70 11.42 -27.72
C SER A 212 -0.52 10.98 -26.87
N THR A 213 0.22 9.97 -27.31
CA THR A 213 1.43 9.47 -26.64
C THR A 213 2.67 10.09 -27.28
N ASP A 214 3.58 10.62 -26.47
CA ASP A 214 4.84 11.18 -26.95
C ASP A 214 5.95 10.11 -27.11
N GLN A 215 7.16 10.56 -27.47
CA GLN A 215 8.31 9.69 -27.68
C GLN A 215 8.86 9.04 -26.39
N PHE A 216 8.46 9.54 -25.22
CA PHE A 216 8.85 9.01 -23.91
C PHE A 216 7.77 8.08 -23.32
N GLY A 217 6.64 7.92 -24.02
CA GLY A 217 5.53 7.08 -23.58
C GLY A 217 4.52 7.83 -22.70
N GLU A 218 4.66 9.15 -22.54
CA GLU A 218 3.71 9.95 -21.77
C GLU A 218 2.47 10.23 -22.62
N ALA A 219 1.29 9.89 -22.09
CA ALA A 219 0.03 9.99 -22.81
C ALA A 219 -0.85 11.11 -22.24
N SER A 220 -1.27 12.03 -23.13
CA SER A 220 -2.07 13.20 -22.80
C SER A 220 -3.45 13.16 -23.44
N VAL A 221 -4.47 13.64 -22.71
CA VAL A 221 -5.86 13.79 -23.16
C VAL A 221 -6.31 15.26 -23.08
N SER A 222 -7.41 15.61 -23.76
CA SER A 222 -7.96 16.97 -23.67
C SER A 222 -8.61 17.23 -22.32
N CYS A 223 -8.13 18.24 -21.59
CA CYS A 223 -8.74 18.67 -20.32
C CYS A 223 -10.20 19.15 -20.45
N ARG A 224 -10.66 19.50 -21.66
CA ARG A 224 -12.00 20.05 -21.86
C ARG A 224 -13.11 18.99 -21.79
N ASN A 225 -12.77 17.75 -22.10
CA ASN A 225 -13.74 16.68 -22.34
C ASN A 225 -13.47 15.44 -21.48
N THR A 226 -12.75 15.59 -20.36
CA THR A 226 -12.41 14.49 -19.44
C THR A 226 -13.65 13.73 -18.98
N ASN A 227 -14.75 14.44 -18.69
CA ASN A 227 -16.02 13.86 -18.28
C ASN A 227 -16.73 13.02 -19.37
N SER A 228 -16.27 13.08 -20.63
CA SER A 228 -16.81 12.27 -21.73
C SER A 228 -15.97 11.03 -22.06
N LEU A 229 -14.83 10.86 -21.40
CA LEU A 229 -14.02 9.66 -21.55
C LEU A 229 -14.75 8.45 -20.95
N PRO A 230 -14.52 7.23 -21.47
CA PRO A 230 -15.24 6.05 -21.01
C PRO A 230 -14.74 5.56 -19.65
N GLU A 231 -15.56 4.80 -18.93
CA GLU A 231 -15.07 4.01 -17.80
C GLU A 231 -14.20 2.84 -18.30
N ILE A 232 -13.18 2.50 -17.51
CA ILE A 232 -12.34 1.34 -17.77
C ILE A 232 -12.68 0.29 -16.72
N MET A 233 -13.12 -0.88 -17.15
CA MET A 233 -13.51 -1.96 -16.24
C MET A 233 -12.35 -2.94 -16.08
N PHE A 234 -11.85 -3.06 -14.85
CA PHE A 234 -10.90 -4.10 -14.46
C PHE A 234 -11.70 -5.30 -13.96
N ASN A 235 -11.68 -6.42 -14.69
CA ASN A 235 -12.32 -7.65 -14.25
C ASN A 235 -11.33 -8.48 -13.43
N ILE A 236 -11.61 -8.61 -12.15
CA ILE A 236 -10.78 -9.32 -11.19
C ILE A 236 -11.63 -10.43 -10.58
N ASN A 237 -11.24 -11.68 -10.86
CA ASN A 237 -11.93 -12.88 -10.36
C ASN A 237 -13.46 -12.84 -10.59
N GLY A 238 -13.91 -12.35 -11.75
CA GLY A 238 -15.33 -12.25 -12.11
C GLY A 238 -16.06 -11.01 -11.58
N TYR A 239 -15.43 -10.20 -10.73
CA TYR A 239 -15.97 -8.92 -10.27
C TYR A 239 -15.45 -7.77 -11.14
N ASN A 240 -16.33 -6.80 -11.40
CA ASN A 240 -16.04 -5.66 -12.25
C ASN A 240 -15.75 -4.43 -11.41
N PHE A 241 -14.54 -3.88 -11.56
CA PHE A 241 -14.08 -2.67 -10.90
C PHE A 241 -14.00 -1.55 -11.94
N ALA A 242 -14.98 -0.63 -11.90
CA ALA A 242 -15.05 0.54 -12.78
C ALA A 242 -14.03 1.61 -12.38
N LEU A 243 -13.21 2.06 -13.31
CA LEU A 243 -12.30 3.18 -13.13
C LEU A 243 -12.85 4.37 -13.92
N PRO A 244 -13.42 5.40 -13.25
CA PRO A 244 -13.99 6.55 -13.95
C PRO A 244 -12.89 7.49 -14.46
N PRO A 245 -13.18 8.37 -15.44
CA PRO A 245 -12.22 9.35 -15.95
C PRO A 245 -11.59 10.23 -14.88
N SER A 246 -12.34 10.61 -13.85
CA SER A 246 -11.83 11.39 -12.72
C SER A 246 -10.75 10.67 -11.92
N ALA A 247 -10.66 9.35 -12.01
CA ALA A 247 -9.65 8.54 -11.34
C ALA A 247 -8.36 8.43 -12.16
N TYR A 248 -8.49 8.10 -13.45
CA TYR A 248 -7.34 7.80 -14.30
C TYR A 248 -6.84 9.00 -15.10
N VAL A 249 -7.49 10.16 -15.05
CA VAL A 249 -6.95 11.40 -15.65
C VAL A 249 -6.31 12.26 -14.56
N ILE A 250 -5.01 12.49 -14.69
CA ILE A 250 -4.25 13.34 -13.79
C ILE A 250 -4.21 14.75 -14.37
N GLN A 251 -4.84 15.69 -13.68
CA GLN A 251 -4.87 17.09 -14.07
C GLN A 251 -3.78 17.86 -13.34
N SER A 252 -2.97 18.61 -14.08
CA SER A 252 -1.91 19.45 -13.55
C SER A 252 -1.88 20.80 -14.27
N SER A 253 -0.98 21.70 -13.84
CA SER A 253 -0.78 22.99 -14.50
C SER A 253 -0.23 22.87 -15.93
N SER A 254 0.40 21.74 -16.28
CA SER A 254 0.93 21.47 -17.62
C SER A 254 -0.08 20.82 -18.57
N GLY A 255 -1.22 20.33 -18.06
CA GLY A 255 -2.25 19.69 -18.86
C GLY A 255 -2.89 18.49 -18.17
N CYS A 256 -3.52 17.63 -18.97
CA CYS A 256 -4.19 16.41 -18.49
C CYS A 256 -3.51 15.19 -19.10
N SER A 257 -2.90 14.37 -18.26
CA SER A 257 -2.27 13.11 -18.64
C SER A 257 -3.11 11.92 -18.17
N THR A 258 -2.89 10.77 -18.79
CA THR A 258 -3.47 9.51 -18.33
C THR A 258 -2.61 8.90 -17.24
N GLY A 259 -3.24 8.28 -16.25
CA GLY A 259 -2.62 7.59 -15.13
C GLY A 259 -2.03 6.21 -15.47
N PHE A 260 -1.55 6.01 -16.71
CA PHE A 260 -1.06 4.73 -17.21
C PHE A 260 0.43 4.79 -17.58
N GLY A 261 1.16 3.71 -17.28
CA GLY A 261 2.58 3.58 -17.63
C GLY A 261 2.95 2.19 -18.14
N ALA A 262 4.12 2.07 -18.77
CA ALA A 262 4.59 0.82 -19.37
C ALA A 262 5.41 -0.04 -18.40
N GLY A 263 5.16 -1.36 -18.39
CA GLY A 263 5.88 -2.33 -17.54
C GLY A 263 5.11 -3.65 -17.38
N THR A 264 5.22 -4.27 -16.20
CA THR A 264 4.36 -5.39 -15.78
C THR A 264 3.09 -4.85 -15.13
N TRP A 265 2.00 -5.64 -15.09
CA TRP A 265 0.75 -5.20 -14.48
C TRP A 265 0.92 -4.87 -12.99
N ILE A 266 0.73 -3.58 -12.68
CA ILE A 266 0.73 -3.05 -11.32
C ILE A 266 -0.50 -2.16 -11.17
N LEU A 267 -1.36 -2.49 -10.20
CA LEU A 267 -2.48 -1.67 -9.78
C LEU A 267 -1.98 -0.71 -8.69
N GLY A 268 -1.52 0.45 -9.14
CA GLY A 268 -0.99 1.48 -8.25
C GLY A 268 -2.04 2.43 -7.68
N GLU A 269 -1.58 3.58 -7.22
CA GLU A 269 -2.37 4.58 -6.51
C GLU A 269 -3.64 5.02 -7.29
N VAL A 270 -3.55 5.18 -8.61
CA VAL A 270 -4.73 5.48 -9.46
C VAL A 270 -5.88 4.48 -9.25
N PHE A 271 -5.58 3.20 -9.09
CA PHE A 271 -6.58 2.18 -8.79
C PHE A 271 -6.97 2.19 -7.31
N MET A 272 -5.99 2.23 -6.42
CA MET A 272 -6.18 2.12 -4.96
C MET A 272 -6.95 3.32 -4.36
N ARG A 273 -6.89 4.51 -4.98
CA ARG A 273 -7.73 5.65 -4.58
C ARG A 273 -9.21 5.36 -4.80
N GLN A 274 -9.57 4.64 -5.86
CA GLN A 274 -10.95 4.27 -6.15
C GLN A 274 -11.43 3.06 -5.34
N TYR A 275 -10.50 2.19 -4.99
CA TYR A 275 -10.79 0.94 -4.30
C TYR A 275 -9.93 0.76 -3.07
N TYR A 276 -10.60 0.80 -1.91
CA TYR A 276 -10.04 0.30 -0.67
C TYR A 276 -9.44 -1.08 -0.91
N THR A 277 -8.18 -1.25 -0.53
CA THR A 277 -7.43 -2.49 -0.72
C THR A 277 -7.06 -3.06 0.65
N ALA A 278 -7.54 -4.27 0.93
CA ALA A 278 -7.20 -5.02 2.13
C ALA A 278 -6.32 -6.21 1.76
N PHE A 279 -5.19 -6.37 2.43
CA PHE A 279 -4.32 -7.53 2.30
C PHE A 279 -4.62 -8.51 3.44
N ASP A 280 -5.30 -9.60 3.13
CA ASP A 280 -5.54 -10.69 4.08
C ASP A 280 -4.47 -11.77 3.84
N ILE A 281 -3.34 -11.55 4.51
CA ILE A 281 -2.15 -12.37 4.43
C ILE A 281 -2.43 -13.78 4.96
N GLY A 282 -3.23 -13.92 6.03
CA GLY A 282 -3.58 -15.22 6.61
C GLY A 282 -4.35 -16.14 5.66
N ASN A 283 -5.12 -15.57 4.73
CA ASN A 283 -5.89 -16.32 3.73
C ASN A 283 -5.35 -16.18 2.30
N ASN A 284 -4.16 -15.60 2.10
CA ASN A 284 -3.56 -15.35 0.79
C ASN A 284 -4.51 -14.64 -0.20
N ARG A 285 -5.20 -13.58 0.24
CA ARG A 285 -6.15 -12.87 -0.61
C ARG A 285 -6.04 -11.36 -0.47
N VAL A 286 -6.36 -10.67 -1.55
CA VAL A 286 -6.56 -9.22 -1.56
C VAL A 286 -8.06 -8.94 -1.72
N GLY A 287 -8.60 -8.07 -0.87
CA GLY A 287 -9.98 -7.60 -0.92
C GLY A 287 -10.05 -6.19 -1.47
N PHE A 288 -11.07 -5.92 -2.28
CA PHE A 288 -11.37 -4.59 -2.79
C PHE A 288 -12.78 -4.17 -2.41
N ALA A 289 -12.94 -2.93 -1.97
CA ALA A 289 -14.25 -2.29 -1.79
C ALA A 289 -14.21 -0.88 -2.38
N GLN A 290 -15.36 -0.34 -2.80
CA GLN A 290 -15.42 1.03 -3.30
C GLN A 290 -15.01 2.01 -2.19
N SER A 291 -14.07 2.91 -2.47
CA SER A 291 -13.68 3.98 -1.56
C SER A 291 -14.85 4.95 -1.33
N VAL A 292 -14.98 5.46 -0.10
CA VAL A 292 -16.01 6.44 0.29
C VAL A 292 -15.65 7.87 -0.08
#